data_AF-S2KTN1-F1
#
_entry.id   AF-S2KTN1-F1
#
_cell.length_a   1.000
_cell.length_b   1.000
_cell.length_c   1.000
_cell.angle_alpha   90.00
_cell.angle_beta   90.00
_cell.angle_gamma   90.00
#
_symmetry.space_group_name_H-M   'P 1'
#
loop_
_entity.id
_entity.type
_entity.pdbx_description
1 polymer ?
#
loop_
_entity_poly.entity_id
_entity_poly.type
_entity_poly.pdbx_seq_one_letter_code
_entity_poly.pdbx_strand_id
1 'polypeptide(L)'
;MLKKSVVTCLCFMIFVLSLSQQGNCAEQNHILFCRTFNDKWEPIDPSETFETNVVSWIAQGEKSFETPRIIVSLYKKIGAEERLLERKPMDVRPAWDTTGVRNMALPEEGTYILALDKPDGTPISSGMFTIKAMSISGSPLPEETLGTTLAKIFNKYLPKK
;
A
#
# COMPACT_ATOMS: atom_id res chain seq x y z
N MET A 1 46.72 34.73 21.51
CA MET A 1 45.83 34.65 20.33
C MET A 1 45.67 33.20 19.84
N LEU A 2 45.22 32.26 20.70
CA LEU A 2 45.14 30.83 20.37
C LEU A 2 43.73 30.21 20.46
N LYS A 3 42.70 31.01 20.74
CA LYS A 3 41.32 30.52 20.94
C LYS A 3 40.45 30.56 19.68
N LYS A 4 40.84 31.32 18.64
CA LYS A 4 40.00 31.51 17.44
C LYS A 4 40.16 30.38 16.40
N SER A 5 41.36 29.81 16.24
CA SER A 5 41.61 28.74 15.24
C SER A 5 40.99 27.39 15.57
N VAL A 6 40.86 27.04 16.86
CA VAL A 6 40.31 25.74 17.27
C VAL A 6 38.80 25.68 17.00
N VAL A 7 38.09 26.81 17.19
CA VAL A 7 36.64 26.90 16.94
C VAL A 7 36.34 26.79 15.44
N THR A 8 37.17 27.37 14.57
CA THR A 8 36.97 27.30 13.12
C THR A 8 37.20 25.88 12.58
N CYS A 9 38.20 25.16 13.11
CA CYS A 9 38.48 23.79 12.70
C CYS A 9 37.39 22.80 13.17
N LEU A 10 36.85 23.01 14.37
CA LEU A 10 35.75 22.20 14.90
C LEU A 10 34.44 22.41 14.11
N CYS A 11 34.12 23.66 13.74
CA CYS A 11 32.95 23.94 12.91
C CYS A 11 33.07 23.36 11.49
N PHE A 12 34.28 23.33 10.91
CA PHE A 12 34.50 22.75 9.58
C PHE A 12 34.36 21.23 9.57
N MET A 13 34.84 20.54 10.63
CA MET A 13 34.67 19.10 10.80
C MET A 13 33.19 18.70 10.98
N ILE A 14 32.41 19.51 11.70
CA ILE A 14 30.96 19.27 11.86
C ILE A 14 30.23 19.46 10.52
N PHE A 15 30.63 20.46 9.72
CA PHE A 15 30.01 20.70 8.41
C PHE A 15 30.27 19.56 7.42
N VAL A 16 31.49 19.02 7.38
CA VAL A 16 31.84 17.86 6.53
C VAL A 16 31.11 16.57 6.97
N LEU A 17 30.88 16.40 8.29
CA LEU A 17 30.06 15.30 8.81
C LEU A 17 28.55 15.45 8.55
N SER A 18 28.05 16.68 8.36
CA SER A 18 26.65 16.89 7.96
C SER A 18 26.40 16.69 6.45
N LEU A 19 27.44 16.82 5.62
CA LEU A 19 27.36 16.57 4.18
C LEU A 19 27.38 15.07 3.83
N SER A 20 27.93 14.22 4.69
CA SER A 20 27.86 12.75 4.53
C SER A 20 26.55 12.13 5.02
N GLN A 21 25.61 12.94 5.54
CA GLN A 21 24.25 12.51 5.87
C GLN A 21 23.22 12.83 4.77
N GLN A 22 23.66 13.11 3.55
CA GLN A 22 22.86 12.69 2.39
C GLN A 22 22.98 11.16 2.31
N GLY A 23 22.32 10.49 3.26
CA GLY A 23 22.04 9.08 3.16
C GLY A 23 21.44 8.86 1.78
N ASN A 24 21.92 7.81 1.10
CA ASN A 24 21.25 7.24 -0.05
C ASN A 24 19.76 7.46 0.13
N CYS A 25 19.15 8.32 -0.68
CA CYS A 25 17.73 8.21 -0.94
C CYS A 25 17.63 6.82 -1.58
N ALA A 26 17.49 5.80 -0.74
CA ALA A 26 17.45 4.44 -1.19
C ALA A 26 16.28 4.42 -2.17
N GLU A 27 16.57 4.13 -3.44
CA GLU A 27 15.59 3.80 -4.45
C GLU A 27 14.74 2.67 -3.83
N GLN A 28 13.66 3.07 -3.16
CA GLN A 28 12.75 2.19 -2.46
C GLN A 28 11.55 2.03 -3.37
N ASN A 29 11.05 0.80 -3.42
CA ASN A 29 9.76 0.55 -4.02
C ASN A 29 8.76 1.48 -3.32
N HIS A 30 7.86 2.10 -4.05
CA HIS A 30 6.83 2.98 -3.52
C HIS A 30 5.46 2.31 -3.65
N ILE A 31 4.55 2.65 -2.74
CA ILE A 31 3.17 2.16 -2.78
C ILE A 31 2.28 3.26 -3.35
N LEU A 32 1.64 2.96 -4.48
CA LEU A 32 0.58 3.77 -5.07
C LEU A 32 -0.78 3.24 -4.60
N PHE A 33 -1.56 4.09 -3.95
CA PHE A 33 -2.95 3.80 -3.60
C PHE A 33 -3.88 4.36 -4.68
N CYS A 34 -4.92 3.60 -5.01
CA CYS A 34 -5.86 3.94 -6.06
C CYS A 34 -7.21 3.26 -5.83
N ARG A 35 -8.24 3.68 -6.56
CA ARG A 35 -9.52 2.97 -6.57
C ARG A 35 -9.36 1.57 -7.17
N THR A 36 -8.67 1.50 -8.31
CA THR A 36 -8.32 0.25 -9.02
C THR A 36 -7.13 0.53 -9.95
N PHE A 37 -6.64 -0.46 -10.68
CA PHE A 37 -5.59 -0.28 -11.70
C PHE A 37 -5.92 -1.04 -12.99
N ASN A 38 -5.16 -0.91 -14.07
CA ASN A 38 -5.41 -1.69 -15.30
C ASN A 38 -4.42 -2.88 -15.43
N ASP A 39 -4.50 -3.62 -16.54
CA ASP A 39 -3.62 -4.78 -16.78
C ASP A 39 -2.16 -4.39 -17.05
N LYS A 40 -1.88 -3.10 -17.21
CA LYS A 40 -0.53 -2.52 -17.34
C LYS A 40 0.03 -2.00 -16.01
N TRP A 41 -0.65 -2.27 -14.89
CA TRP A 41 -0.28 -1.76 -13.56
C TRP A 41 -0.36 -0.23 -13.43
N GLU A 42 -1.16 0.43 -14.27
CA GLU A 42 -1.40 1.87 -14.16
C GLU A 42 -2.58 2.12 -13.21
N PRO A 43 -2.42 3.00 -12.19
CA PRO A 43 -3.50 3.31 -11.26
C PRO A 43 -4.63 4.10 -11.95
N ILE A 44 -5.86 3.77 -11.60
CA ILE A 44 -7.08 4.48 -11.97
C ILE A 44 -7.63 5.15 -10.71
N ASP A 45 -7.85 6.46 -10.78
CA ASP A 45 -8.19 7.32 -9.64
C ASP A 45 -7.17 7.17 -8.47
N PRO A 46 -5.88 7.51 -8.67
CA PRO A 46 -4.88 7.49 -7.60
C PRO A 46 -5.21 8.53 -6.53
N SER A 47 -5.07 8.15 -5.26
CA SER A 47 -5.34 9.03 -4.13
C SER A 47 -4.72 8.47 -2.85
N GLU A 48 -4.46 9.33 -1.86
CA GLU A 48 -4.14 8.91 -0.48
C GLU A 48 -5.36 9.05 0.45
N THR A 49 -6.47 9.56 -0.07
CA THR A 49 -7.72 9.76 0.67
C THR A 49 -8.90 9.23 -0.12
N PHE A 50 -9.70 8.37 0.51
CA PHE A 50 -10.82 7.68 -0.13
C PHE A 50 -12.11 7.92 0.65
N GLU A 51 -13.22 8.05 -0.10
CA GLU A 51 -14.58 8.10 0.44
C GLU A 51 -15.28 6.75 0.35
N THR A 52 -14.52 5.68 0.12
CA THR A 52 -14.98 4.28 0.08
C THR A 52 -14.07 3.42 0.94
N ASN A 53 -14.58 2.33 1.49
CA ASN A 53 -13.79 1.38 2.25
C ASN A 53 -13.05 0.35 1.37
N VAL A 54 -13.15 0.45 0.04
CA VAL A 54 -12.48 -0.45 -0.89
C VAL A 54 -11.34 0.30 -1.58
N VAL A 55 -10.12 -0.15 -1.35
CA VAL A 55 -8.90 0.46 -1.90
C VAL A 55 -8.08 -0.59 -2.63
N SER A 56 -7.42 -0.18 -3.70
CA SER A 56 -6.41 -0.99 -4.38
C SER A 56 -5.03 -0.36 -4.18
N TRP A 57 -4.00 -1.18 -4.21
CA TRP A 57 -2.62 -0.69 -4.12
C TRP A 57 -1.70 -1.41 -5.09
N ILE A 58 -0.66 -0.70 -5.50
CA ILE A 58 0.42 -1.18 -6.36
C ILE A 58 1.73 -0.82 -5.66
N ALA A 59 2.58 -1.80 -5.42
CA ALA A 59 3.97 -1.56 -5.07
C ALA A 59 4.80 -1.66 -6.34
N GLN A 60 5.49 -0.57 -6.69
CA GLN A 60 6.34 -0.48 -7.86
C GLN A 60 7.69 0.09 -7.44
N GLY A 61 8.79 -0.47 -7.95
CA GLY A 61 10.09 0.11 -7.71
C GLY A 61 11.07 -0.11 -8.84
N GLU A 62 12.24 0.48 -8.67
CA GLU A 62 13.34 0.37 -9.62
C GLU A 62 14.11 -0.96 -9.47
N LYS A 63 13.91 -1.66 -8.34
CA LYS A 63 14.56 -2.92 -8.01
C LYS A 63 13.54 -4.03 -7.85
N SER A 64 13.97 -5.21 -8.27
CA SER A 64 13.20 -6.43 -8.08
C SER A 64 13.08 -6.79 -6.60
N PHE A 65 12.07 -7.58 -6.22
CA PHE A 65 11.86 -7.99 -4.83
C PHE A 65 12.97 -8.91 -4.30
N GLU A 66 13.70 -9.62 -5.17
CA GLU A 66 14.79 -10.55 -4.83
C GLU A 66 14.38 -11.69 -3.88
N THR A 67 13.09 -11.93 -3.73
CA THR A 67 12.51 -12.96 -2.87
C THR A 67 11.33 -13.61 -3.58
N PRO A 68 11.04 -14.90 -3.35
CA PRO A 68 9.82 -15.53 -3.87
C PRO A 68 8.56 -15.14 -3.09
N ARG A 69 8.69 -14.40 -1.99
CA ARG A 69 7.58 -14.04 -1.11
C ARG A 69 7.87 -12.75 -0.36
N ILE A 70 6.85 -11.92 -0.22
CA ILE A 70 6.86 -10.73 0.65
C ILE A 70 5.83 -10.91 1.77
N ILE A 71 5.97 -10.13 2.83
CA ILE A 71 4.99 -10.02 3.91
C ILE A 71 4.26 -8.69 3.76
N VAL A 72 2.95 -8.76 3.60
CA VAL A 72 2.06 -7.60 3.54
C VAL A 72 1.47 -7.40 4.94
N SER A 73 1.74 -6.25 5.54
CA SER A 73 1.20 -5.86 6.84
C SER A 73 0.31 -4.62 6.70
N LEU A 74 -0.91 -4.68 7.23
CA LEU A 74 -1.84 -3.56 7.28
C LEU A 74 -2.04 -3.14 8.74
N TYR A 75 -1.81 -1.86 9.02
CA TYR A 75 -2.01 -1.26 10.32
C TYR A 75 -3.08 -0.16 10.25
N LYS A 76 -3.80 0.04 11.35
CA LYS A 76 -4.65 1.22 11.58
C LYS A 76 -3.97 2.13 12.60
N LYS A 77 -3.88 3.42 12.30
CA LYS A 77 -3.38 4.42 13.23
C LYS A 77 -4.44 4.75 14.28
N ILE A 78 -4.07 4.68 15.56
CA ILE A 78 -4.92 4.99 16.72
C ILE A 78 -4.19 6.03 17.56
N GLY A 79 -4.45 7.31 17.30
CA GLY A 79 -3.71 8.41 17.92
C GLY A 79 -2.23 8.38 17.53
N ALA A 80 -1.35 8.15 18.51
CA ALA A 80 0.09 8.01 18.32
C ALA A 80 0.56 6.56 18.09
N GLU A 81 -0.33 5.57 18.24
CA GLU A 81 -0.02 4.15 18.13
C GLU A 81 -0.52 3.54 16.81
N GLU A 82 -0.02 2.35 16.49
CA GLU A 82 -0.40 1.56 15.32
C GLU A 82 -0.94 0.19 15.75
N ARG A 83 -2.15 -0.15 15.32
CA ARG A 83 -2.77 -1.46 15.56
C ARG A 83 -2.65 -2.32 14.30
N LEU A 84 -1.95 -3.45 14.40
CA LEU A 84 -1.91 -4.44 13.33
C LEU A 84 -3.31 -5.02 13.08
N LEU A 85 -3.77 -4.97 11.83
CA LEU A 85 -5.05 -5.54 11.40
C LEU A 85 -4.87 -6.84 10.63
N GLU A 86 -3.90 -6.85 9.71
CA GLU A 86 -3.63 -8.02 8.87
C GLU A 86 -2.13 -8.16 8.66
N ARG A 87 -1.62 -9.39 8.69
CA ARG A 87 -0.26 -9.72 8.27
C ARG A 87 -0.31 -11.03 7.51
N LYS A 88 0.01 -11.01 6.22
CA LYS A 88 -0.03 -12.20 5.37
C LYS A 88 1.16 -12.30 4.42
N PRO A 89 1.63 -13.52 4.12
CA PRO A 89 2.55 -13.72 3.02
C PRO A 89 1.84 -13.52 1.68
N MET A 90 2.55 -12.93 0.72
CA MET A 90 2.15 -12.85 -0.68
C MET A 90 3.28 -13.38 -1.56
N ASP A 91 2.97 -14.36 -2.40
CA ASP A 91 3.95 -14.91 -3.33
C ASP A 91 4.21 -13.92 -4.46
N VAL A 92 5.49 -13.73 -4.79
CA VAL A 92 5.96 -12.89 -5.89
C VAL A 92 7.07 -13.64 -6.62
N ARG A 93 7.53 -13.12 -7.76
CA ARG A 93 8.78 -13.64 -8.35
C ARG A 93 9.95 -12.78 -7.89
N PRO A 94 11.12 -13.37 -7.60
CA PRO A 94 12.30 -12.60 -7.23
C PRO A 94 12.66 -11.50 -8.24
N ALA A 95 12.41 -11.74 -9.53
CA ALA A 95 12.69 -10.80 -10.61
C ALA A 95 11.60 -9.74 -10.85
N TRP A 96 10.46 -9.81 -10.16
CA TRP A 96 9.42 -8.78 -10.28
C TRP A 96 9.81 -7.55 -9.49
N ASP A 97 9.51 -6.38 -10.05
CA ASP A 97 9.65 -5.05 -9.44
C ASP A 97 8.29 -4.42 -9.09
N THR A 98 7.21 -5.08 -9.54
CA THR A 98 5.83 -4.59 -9.45
C THR A 98 4.92 -5.69 -8.93
N THR A 99 4.05 -5.35 -7.98
CA THR A 99 2.96 -6.21 -7.51
C THR A 99 1.84 -5.37 -6.92
N GLY A 100 0.67 -5.95 -6.66
CA GLY A 100 -0.45 -5.20 -6.13
C GLY A 100 -1.65 -6.05 -5.78
N VAL A 101 -2.56 -5.46 -5.00
CA VAL A 101 -3.83 -6.09 -4.62
C VAL A 101 -4.96 -5.15 -4.99
N ARG A 102 -5.98 -5.72 -5.64
CA ARG A 102 -7.21 -5.02 -6.01
C ARG A 102 -8.27 -5.22 -4.94
N ASN A 103 -9.11 -4.21 -4.78
CA ASN A 103 -10.36 -4.28 -4.02
C ASN A 103 -10.18 -4.78 -2.57
N MET A 104 -9.13 -4.31 -1.90
CA MET A 104 -8.94 -4.57 -0.48
C MET A 104 -10.01 -3.83 0.31
N ALA A 105 -10.90 -4.58 0.97
CA ALA A 105 -11.94 -4.02 1.81
C ALA A 105 -11.40 -3.73 3.21
N LEU A 106 -11.68 -2.53 3.71
CA LEU A 106 -11.30 -2.08 5.04
C LEU A 106 -12.49 -2.08 5.99
N PRO A 107 -12.24 -2.38 7.28
CA PRO A 107 -13.32 -2.58 8.24
C PRO A 107 -13.94 -1.26 8.74
N GLU A 108 -13.18 -0.17 8.78
CA GLU A 108 -13.56 1.06 9.45
C GLU A 108 -13.01 2.31 8.75
N GLU A 109 -13.49 3.49 9.11
CA GLU A 109 -12.86 4.76 8.74
C GLU A 109 -11.56 4.99 9.52
N GLY A 110 -10.70 5.84 8.98
CA GLY A 110 -9.46 6.27 9.61
C GLY A 110 -8.24 6.18 8.71
N THR A 111 -7.07 6.38 9.31
CA THR A 111 -5.77 6.34 8.61
C THR A 111 -5.13 4.97 8.78
N TYR A 112 -4.63 4.44 7.68
CA TYR A 112 -4.04 3.13 7.54
C TYR A 112 -2.63 3.22 7.01
N ILE A 113 -1.81 2.24 7.39
CA ILE A 113 -0.44 2.07 6.90
C ILE A 113 -0.35 0.67 6.28
N LEU A 114 0.09 0.61 5.03
CA LEU A 114 0.44 -0.62 4.35
C LEU A 114 1.96 -0.72 4.30
N ALA A 115 2.52 -1.80 4.85
CA ALA A 115 3.95 -2.07 4.83
C ALA A 115 4.23 -3.40 4.12
N LEU A 116 5.30 -3.41 3.32
CA LEU A 116 5.82 -4.58 2.63
C LEU A 116 7.22 -4.87 3.14
N ASP A 117 7.43 -6.10 3.60
CA ASP A 117 8.72 -6.57 4.12
C ASP A 117 9.13 -7.86 3.40
N LYS A 118 10.44 -8.13 3.34
CA LYS A 118 10.96 -9.47 3.05
C LYS A 118 10.63 -10.40 4.24
N PRO A 119 10.64 -11.73 4.06
CA PRO A 119 10.34 -12.68 5.13
C PRO A 119 11.30 -12.60 6.33
N ASP A 120 12.51 -12.08 6.13
CA ASP A 120 13.50 -11.82 7.17
C ASP A 120 13.26 -10.51 7.95
N GLY A 121 12.23 -9.74 7.60
CA GLY A 121 11.89 -8.46 8.22
C GLY A 121 12.55 -7.24 7.57
N THR A 122 13.32 -7.42 6.49
CA THR A 122 13.89 -6.29 5.75
C THR A 122 12.78 -5.46 5.09
N PRO A 123 12.67 -4.14 5.37
CA PRO A 123 11.64 -3.30 4.76
C PRO A 123 11.84 -3.19 3.24
N ILE A 124 10.75 -3.29 2.49
CA ILE A 124 10.70 -3.07 1.04
C ILE A 124 10.06 -1.72 0.74
N SER A 125 8.88 -1.47 1.32
CA SER A 125 8.10 -0.25 1.09
C SER A 125 7.07 -0.04 2.19
N SER A 126 6.65 1.20 2.40
CA SER A 126 5.52 1.54 3.24
C SER A 126 4.78 2.75 2.68
N GLY A 127 3.46 2.78 2.85
CA GLY A 127 2.60 3.87 2.41
C GLY A 127 1.43 4.07 3.36
N MET A 128 0.97 5.32 3.46
CA MET A 128 -0.14 5.70 4.32
C MET A 128 -1.32 6.20 3.47
N PHE A 129 -2.54 5.86 3.86
CA PHE A 129 -3.76 6.34 3.21
C PHE A 129 -4.90 6.48 4.22
N THR A 130 -5.94 7.24 3.88
CA THR A 130 -7.05 7.57 4.79
C THR A 130 -8.39 7.24 4.15
N ILE A 131 -9.28 6.62 4.92
CA ILE A 131 -10.69 6.43 4.59
C ILE A 131 -11.50 7.47 5.38
N LYS A 132 -12.13 8.41 4.68
CA LYS A 132 -12.95 9.48 5.27
C LYS A 132 -14.41 9.12 5.45
N ALA A 133 -14.91 8.21 4.62
CA ALA A 133 -16.29 7.77 4.64
C ALA A 133 -16.34 6.31 4.21
N MET A 134 -17.11 5.48 4.91
CA MET A 134 -17.53 4.20 4.37
C MET A 134 -18.73 4.44 3.45
N SER A 135 -18.50 4.81 2.19
CA SER A 135 -19.53 4.58 1.19
C SER A 135 -19.70 3.08 1.06
N ILE A 136 -20.89 2.58 1.46
CA ILE A 136 -21.38 1.29 1.03
C ILE A 136 -21.27 1.36 -0.48
N SER A 137 -20.34 0.61 -1.08
CA SER A 137 -20.25 0.46 -2.52
C SER A 137 -21.52 -0.26 -2.99
N GLY A 138 -22.61 0.50 -3.09
CA GLY A 138 -23.70 0.21 -3.96
C GLY A 138 -23.18 0.44 -5.37
N SER A 139 -22.52 -0.58 -5.94
CA SER A 139 -23.00 -0.95 -7.28
C SER A 139 -24.51 -1.09 -7.12
N PRO A 140 -25.37 -0.53 -8.00
CA PRO A 140 -26.79 -0.80 -7.88
C PRO A 140 -26.92 -2.30 -7.75
N LEU A 141 -27.39 -2.76 -6.58
CA LEU A 141 -27.89 -4.12 -6.46
C LEU A 141 -28.80 -4.25 -7.68
N PRO A 142 -28.61 -5.25 -8.57
CA PRO A 142 -29.62 -5.49 -9.59
C PRO A 142 -30.93 -5.54 -8.82
N GLU A 143 -31.90 -4.69 -9.20
CA GLU A 143 -33.17 -4.51 -8.51
C GLU A 143 -33.55 -5.83 -7.86
N GLU A 144 -33.63 -5.84 -6.51
CA GLU A 144 -34.11 -7.01 -5.80
C GLU A 144 -35.46 -7.36 -6.43
N THR A 145 -35.44 -8.38 -7.29
CA THR A 145 -36.65 -8.95 -7.85
C THR A 145 -37.23 -9.78 -6.72
N LEU A 146 -37.92 -9.05 -5.84
CA LEU A 146 -38.78 -9.58 -4.79
C LEU A 146 -39.65 -10.67 -5.44
N GLY A 147 -39.30 -11.92 -5.14
CA GLY A 147 -40.06 -13.10 -5.52
C GLY A 147 -39.63 -13.77 -6.83
N THR A 148 -38.46 -14.41 -6.86
CA THR A 148 -38.32 -15.64 -7.67
C THR A 148 -37.41 -16.65 -6.98
N THR A 149 -37.97 -17.81 -6.62
CA THR A 149 -37.28 -18.94 -5.99
C THR A 149 -36.03 -19.38 -6.77
N LEU A 150 -34.99 -19.84 -6.07
CA LEU A 150 -33.70 -20.34 -6.61
C LEU A 150 -33.82 -21.22 -7.87
N ALA A 151 -34.89 -22.01 -7.97
CA ALA A 151 -35.19 -22.86 -9.14
C ALA A 151 -35.39 -22.07 -10.46
N LYS A 152 -35.91 -20.85 -10.41
CA LYS A 152 -36.09 -20.00 -11.62
C LYS A 152 -34.78 -19.38 -12.09
N ILE A 153 -33.86 -19.09 -11.16
CA ILE A 153 -32.52 -18.59 -11.49
C ILE A 153 -31.72 -19.69 -12.19
N PHE A 154 -31.78 -20.93 -11.67
CA PHE A 154 -31.05 -22.06 -12.24
C PHE A 154 -31.44 -22.36 -13.70
N ASN A 155 -32.73 -22.25 -14.05
CA ASN A 155 -33.20 -22.49 -15.43
C ASN A 155 -32.85 -21.37 -16.42
N LYS A 156 -32.52 -20.16 -15.94
CA LYS A 156 -32.19 -19.02 -16.82
C LYS A 156 -30.77 -19.11 -17.41
N TYR A 157 -29.88 -19.85 -16.77
CA TYR A 157 -28.46 -19.94 -17.15
C TYR A 157 -28.04 -21.32 -17.67
N LEU A 158 -28.99 -22.19 -18.00
CA LEU A 158 -28.66 -23.42 -18.72
C LEU A 158 -28.22 -23.08 -20.15
N PRO A 159 -27.09 -23.63 -20.64
CA PRO A 159 -26.68 -23.45 -22.02
C PRO A 159 -27.72 -24.10 -22.93
N LYS A 160 -28.27 -23.32 -23.86
CA LYS A 160 -29.16 -23.85 -24.89
C LYS A 160 -28.35 -24.75 -25.82
N LYS A 161 -28.81 -25.98 -26.03
CA LYS A 161 -28.35 -26.83 -27.14
C LYS A 161 -28.77 -26.23 -28.47
#